data_AF-B1LRR1-F1
#
_entry.id   AF-B1LRR1-F1
#
_cell.length_a   1.000
_cell.length_b   1.000
_cell.length_c   1.000
_cell.angle_alpha   90.00
_cell.angle_beta   90.00
_cell.angle_gamma   90.00
#
_symmetry.space_group_name_H-M   'P 1'
#
loop_
_entity.id
_entity.type
_entity.pdbx_description
1 polymer ?
#
loop_
_entity_poly.entity_id
_entity_poly.type
_entity_poly.pdbx_seq_one_letter_code
_entity_poly.pdbx_strand_id
1 'polypeptide(L)' 'MSTKYMGTSAFSHRSQEYIDSAKGNNWIARAKKLLEDSYGKESDYYKDFNDTQRIARFSSMPR' A
#
# COMPACT_ATOMS: atom_id res chain seq x y z
N MET A 1 -32.57 -9.47 -38.01
CA MET A 1 -31.88 -9.93 -36.79
C MET A 1 -30.70 -9.02 -36.54
N SER A 2 -30.64 -8.34 -35.39
CA SER A 2 -29.55 -7.41 -35.04
C SER A 2 -28.45 -8.18 -34.31
N THR A 3 -27.27 -8.27 -34.92
CA THR A 3 -26.06 -8.81 -34.30
C THR A 3 -25.63 -7.88 -33.18
N LYS A 4 -25.93 -8.27 -31.93
CA LYS A 4 -25.44 -7.56 -30.74
C LYS A 4 -23.93 -7.72 -30.68
N TYR A 5 -23.23 -6.61 -30.90
CA TYR A 5 -21.79 -6.49 -30.65
C TYR A 5 -21.50 -6.94 -29.21
N MET A 6 -20.60 -7.92 -29.08
CA MET A 6 -20.04 -8.35 -27.79
C MET A 6 -19.29 -7.17 -27.19
N GLY A 7 -19.96 -6.43 -26.31
CA GLY A 7 -19.31 -5.48 -25.43
C GLY A 7 -18.42 -6.28 -24.48
N THR A 8 -17.12 -6.26 -24.73
CA THR A 8 -16.08 -6.72 -23.82
C THR A 8 -16.11 -5.90 -22.54
N SER A 9 -16.95 -6.29 -21.59
CA SER A 9 -16.77 -5.99 -20.16
C SER A 9 -16.36 -7.32 -19.52
N ALA A 10 -15.22 -7.47 -18.85
CA ALA A 10 -14.82 -6.69 -17.70
C ALA A 10 -13.33 -6.92 -17.38
N PHE A 11 -12.42 -6.62 -18.32
CA PHE A 11 -11.00 -6.39 -17.99
C PHE A 11 -10.79 -5.07 -17.20
N SER A 12 -11.84 -4.56 -16.57
CA SER A 12 -11.84 -3.40 -15.68
C SER A 12 -11.51 -3.76 -14.23
N HIS A 13 -11.23 -5.02 -13.91
CA HIS A 13 -10.45 -5.35 -12.72
C HIS A 13 -9.00 -4.93 -13.00
N ARG A 14 -8.73 -3.61 -12.88
CA ARG A 14 -7.41 -3.16 -12.45
C ARG A 14 -6.99 -4.10 -11.34
N SER A 15 -5.81 -4.67 -11.45
CA SER A 15 -5.17 -5.52 -10.46
C SER A 15 -5.21 -4.82 -9.10
N GLN A 16 -6.31 -4.99 -8.38
CA GLN A 16 -6.43 -4.63 -7.00
C GLN A 16 -5.64 -5.74 -6.32
N GLU A 17 -4.36 -5.50 -6.10
CA GLU A 17 -3.56 -6.39 -5.25
C GLU A 17 -4.36 -6.57 -3.97
N TYR A 18 -4.92 -7.77 -3.80
CA TYR A 18 -5.63 -8.14 -2.59
C TYR A 18 -4.56 -8.34 -1.52
N ILE A 19 -4.12 -7.22 -0.94
CA ILE A 19 -3.23 -7.24 0.21
C ILE A 19 -4.09 -7.75 1.36
N ASP A 20 -3.85 -9.00 1.73
CA ASP A 20 -4.36 -9.57 2.98
C ASP A 20 -3.93 -8.63 4.12
N SER A 21 -4.90 -7.91 4.68
CA SER A 21 -4.65 -6.88 5.69
C SER A 21 -3.89 -7.43 6.90
N ALA A 22 -4.08 -8.71 7.25
CA ALA A 22 -3.34 -9.35 8.35
C ALA A 22 -1.86 -9.57 7.97
N LYS A 23 -1.59 -10.00 6.72
CA LYS A 23 -0.21 -10.10 6.21
C LYS A 23 0.45 -8.72 6.09
N GLY A 24 -0.29 -7.71 5.63
CA GLY A 24 0.17 -6.33 5.58
C GLY A 24 0.57 -5.80 6.96
N ASN A 25 -0.30 -5.99 7.97
CA ASN A 25 -0.02 -5.59 9.34
C ASN A 25 1.21 -6.31 9.94
N ASN A 26 1.36 -7.60 9.67
CA ASN A 26 2.53 -8.36 10.09
C ASN A 26 3.83 -7.84 9.46
N TRP A 27 3.78 -7.48 8.18
CA TRP A 27 4.93 -6.90 7.49
C TRP A 27 5.30 -5.53 8.06
N ILE A 28 4.31 -4.65 8.27
CA ILE A 28 4.53 -3.31 8.88
C ILE A 28 5.15 -3.46 10.27
N ALA A 29 4.66 -4.39 11.09
CA ALA A 29 5.22 -4.65 12.42
C ALA A 29 6.67 -5.13 12.37
N ARG A 30 7.02 -6.01 11.43
CA ARG A 30 8.40 -6.49 11.24
C ARG A 30 9.33 -5.37 10.77
N ALA A 31 8.90 -4.56 9.81
CA ALA A 31 9.67 -3.42 9.31
C ALA A 31 9.93 -2.40 10.42
N LYS A 32 8.90 -2.08 11.22
CA LYS A 32 9.03 -1.19 12.38
C LYS A 32 10.07 -1.68 13.37
N LYS A 33 10.02 -2.98 13.70
CA LYS A 33 10.99 -3.59 14.63
C LYS A 33 12.41 -3.58 14.07
N LEU A 34 12.59 -3.86 12.77
CA LEU A 34 13.90 -3.79 12.13
C LEU A 34 14.51 -2.38 12.19
N LEU A 35 13.69 -1.34 11.95
CA LEU A 35 14.14 0.05 12.04
C LEU A 35 14.50 0.44 13.48
N GLU A 36 13.71 0.01 14.45
CA GLU A 36 14.00 0.20 15.88
C GLU A 36 15.31 -0.49 16.27
N ASP A 37 15.49 -1.76 15.89
CA ASP A 37 16.67 -2.56 16.24
C ASP A 37 17.95 -2.02 15.56
N SER A 38 17.83 -1.45 14.35
CA SER A 38 18.99 -0.99 13.57
C SER A 38 19.40 0.45 13.90
N TYR A 39 18.44 1.33 14.16
CA TYR A 39 18.68 2.77 14.26
C TYR A 39 18.13 3.41 15.53
N GLY A 40 17.35 2.67 16.33
CA GLY A 40 16.67 3.18 17.51
C GLY A 40 15.42 4.01 17.20
N LYS A 41 14.61 4.24 18.23
CA LYS A 41 13.33 4.99 18.13
C LYS A 41 13.51 6.46 17.80
N GLU A 42 14.67 7.02 18.10
CA GLU A 42 14.96 8.43 17.86
C GLU A 42 15.40 8.72 16.43
N SER A 43 15.68 7.69 15.64
CA SER A 43 16.06 7.82 14.24
C SER A 43 14.96 8.42 13.39
N ASP A 44 15.34 9.34 12.51
CA ASP A 44 14.46 9.93 11.51
C ASP A 44 13.76 8.85 10.65
N TYR A 45 14.45 7.74 10.37
CA TYR A 45 13.86 6.61 9.63
C TYR A 45 12.71 5.93 10.38
N TYR A 46 12.85 5.73 11.69
CA TYR A 46 11.78 5.14 12.51
C TYR A 46 10.61 6.12 12.69
N LYS A 47 10.93 7.40 12.91
CA LYS A 47 9.94 8.48 13.07
C LYS A 47 9.12 8.67 11.79
N ASP A 48 9.76 8.77 10.64
CA ASP A 48 9.11 8.91 9.34
C ASP A 48 8.25 7.68 8.98
N PHE A 49 8.73 6.48 9.27
CA PHE A 49 7.97 5.24 9.02
C PHE A 49 6.70 5.15 9.89
N ASN A 50 6.75 5.71 11.10
CA ASN A 50 5.62 5.71 12.02
C ASN A 50 4.69 6.94 11.85
N ASP A 51 5.10 7.94 11.05
CA ASP A 51 4.28 9.10 10.73
C ASP A 51 3.29 8.78 9.59
N THR A 52 2.09 8.36 9.99
CA THR A 52 0.98 8.07 9.08
C THR A 52 0.53 9.28 8.25
N GLN A 53 0.83 10.52 8.68
CA GLN A 53 0.47 11.72 7.92
C GLN A 53 1.44 11.99 6.77
N ARG A 54 2.73 11.67 6.90
CA ARG A 54 3.69 11.69 5.79
C ARG A 54 3.37 10.64 4.74
N ILE A 55 3.03 9.42 5.18
CA ILE A 55 2.66 8.31 4.27
C ILE A 55 1.41 8.68 3.45
N ALA A 56 0.40 9.31 4.07
CA ALA A 56 -0.81 9.77 3.37
C ALA A 56 -0.53 10.84 2.30
N ARG A 57 0.46 11.72 2.51
CA ARG A 57 0.84 12.76 1.53
C ARG A 57 1.49 12.20 0.27
N PHE A 58 2.25 11.10 0.36
CA PHE A 58 2.79 10.43 -0.82
C PHE A 58 1.71 9.71 -1.64
N SER A 59 0.64 9.24 -0.99
CA SER A 59 -0.49 8.62 -1.70
C SER A 59 -1.43 9.60 -2.40
N SER A 60 -1.37 10.90 -2.06
CA SER A 60 -2.24 11.94 -2.63
C SER A 60 -1.57 12.82 -3.69
N MET A 61 -0.29 12.60 -4.00
CA MET A 61 0.37 13.26 -5.12
C MET A 61 -0.07 12.63 -6.46
N PRO A 62 -0.51 13.41 -7.46
CA PRO A 62 -0.77 12.88 -8.79
C PRO A 62 0.55 12.42 -9.42
N ARG A 63 0.53 11.23 -10.01
CA ARG A 63 1.64 10.70 -10.82
C ARG A 63 1.86 11.48 -12.09
#